data_AF-A0A800LWY1-F1
#
_entry.id   AF-A0A800LWY1-F1
#
_cell.length_a   1.000
_cell.length_b   1.000
_cell.length_c   1.000
_cell.angle_alpha   90.00
_cell.angle_beta   90.00
_cell.angle_gamma   90.00
#
_symmetry.space_group_name_H-M   'P 1'
#
loop_
_entity.id
_entity.type
_entity.pdbx_description
1 polymer ?
#
loop_
_entity_poly.entity_id
_entity_poly.type
_entity_poly.pdbx_seq_one_letter_code
_entity_poly.pdbx_strand_id
1 'polypeptide(L)'
;MFHAHKTVSGATWIDRSGEIYGAQSNELGLVGGGSGYKGMVSPCSSPINTLDDLLNALRTAQSGDVIHISGKTVIDCTERVFIDQLVLEIPEGVTLAGDRGRYGSSGAMIMSDTFATRPLIRALGPRVRVTGLRIRGPYPHRGMDHHRRSFQEGRGHEYYYKFPVSDGIDTSYDHLEVDNCELAGWSHSSIFLKDGKNHHVHHNFIHHNQYNGLGYGISHVTAYSLIECNLFNHNRHSIAATGSPDSGYEARHNIEMGVSLSHCFDMHGGRDRGDGTDIAGKWINVHHNTFRCPEAAVVIRGVPTEGATIYNNWFHQNPDKQSVRSSDHTTITNNLYGMKTPQHLASAEPIP
;
A
#
# COMPACT_ATOMS: atom_id res chain seq x y z
N MET A 1 1.24 17.29 2.57
CA MET A 1 1.19 15.84 2.26
C MET A 1 1.33 15.05 3.54
N PHE A 2 2.50 15.07 4.17
CA PHE A 2 2.67 14.57 5.52
C PHE A 2 2.07 15.56 6.52
N HIS A 3 1.55 15.06 7.65
CA HIS A 3 0.84 15.84 8.69
C HIS A 3 -0.58 16.32 8.37
N ALA A 4 -1.17 15.90 7.25
CA ALA A 4 -2.61 16.14 7.04
C ALA A 4 -3.42 15.42 8.13
N HIS A 5 -4.44 16.08 8.69
CA HIS A 5 -5.25 15.52 9.79
C HIS A 5 -5.84 14.16 9.37
N LYS A 6 -5.40 13.11 10.08
CA LYS A 6 -5.70 11.68 9.85
C LYS A 6 -7.10 11.27 10.32
N THR A 7 -8.05 12.20 10.35
CA THR A 7 -9.35 11.94 10.95
C THR A 7 -10.23 11.19 9.97
N VAL A 8 -10.34 9.88 10.17
CA VAL A 8 -11.43 9.09 9.60
C VAL A 8 -12.70 9.48 10.35
N SER A 9 -13.54 10.30 9.73
CA SER A 9 -14.78 10.77 10.33
C SER A 9 -15.91 9.74 10.20
N GLY A 10 -16.78 9.62 11.20
CA GLY A 10 -17.93 8.71 11.16
C GLY A 10 -17.56 7.23 11.27
N ALA A 11 -18.57 6.36 11.17
CA ALA A 11 -18.41 4.93 11.32
C ALA A 11 -17.50 4.34 10.23
N THR A 12 -16.64 3.41 10.63
CA THR A 12 -15.79 2.63 9.71
C THR A 12 -16.28 1.21 9.56
N TRP A 13 -17.24 0.79 10.37
CA TRP A 13 -17.89 -0.50 10.28
C TRP A 13 -19.31 -0.41 10.85
N ILE A 14 -20.13 -1.42 10.60
CA ILE A 14 -21.49 -1.54 11.13
C ILE A 14 -21.80 -3.01 11.45
N ASP A 15 -22.56 -3.23 12.51
CA ASP A 15 -23.19 -4.51 12.83
C ASP A 15 -24.62 -4.52 12.26
N ARG A 16 -24.96 -5.56 11.48
CA ARG A 16 -26.33 -5.86 11.10
C ARG A 16 -26.69 -7.27 11.50
N SER A 17 -27.50 -7.39 12.55
CA SER A 17 -28.04 -8.66 13.01
C SER A 17 -26.95 -9.68 13.40
N GLY A 18 -25.81 -9.21 13.94
CA GLY A 18 -24.67 -10.03 14.34
C GLY A 18 -23.58 -10.17 13.29
N GLU A 19 -23.81 -9.66 12.07
CA GLU A 19 -22.82 -9.65 10.99
C GLU A 19 -22.11 -8.30 10.91
N ILE A 20 -20.77 -8.32 10.84
CA ILE A 20 -19.94 -7.13 10.76
C ILE A 20 -19.62 -6.80 9.31
N TYR A 21 -19.74 -5.52 8.96
CA TYR A 21 -19.37 -5.00 7.65
C TYR A 21 -18.42 -3.83 7.80
N GLY A 22 -17.36 -3.83 7.00
CA GLY A 22 -16.37 -2.76 7.02
C GLY A 22 -15.26 -2.94 8.06
N ALA A 23 -14.38 -1.93 8.11
CA ALA A 23 -13.11 -1.99 8.79
C ALA A 23 -13.17 -1.74 10.29
N GLN A 24 -12.63 -2.69 11.05
CA GLN A 24 -12.44 -2.62 12.49
C GLN A 24 -10.95 -2.44 12.81
N SER A 25 -10.70 -1.81 13.96
CA SER A 25 -9.39 -1.85 14.61
C SER A 25 -9.21 -3.21 15.28
N ASN A 26 -7.97 -3.61 15.53
CA ASN A 26 -7.67 -4.87 16.22
C ASN A 26 -6.87 -4.59 17.51
N GLU A 27 -6.36 -5.64 18.15
CA GLU A 27 -5.63 -5.58 19.40
C GLU A 27 -4.33 -4.76 19.32
N LEU A 28 -3.73 -4.63 18.13
CA LEU A 28 -2.52 -3.85 17.89
C LEU A 28 -2.79 -2.36 17.80
N GLY A 29 -4.01 -1.92 17.48
CA GLY A 29 -4.39 -0.51 17.51
C GLY A 29 -5.34 -0.10 16.41
N LEU A 30 -5.40 1.21 16.19
CA LEU A 30 -6.29 1.82 15.21
C LEU A 30 -5.86 1.52 13.77
N VAL A 31 -6.84 1.45 12.87
CA VAL A 31 -6.59 1.45 11.42
C VAL A 31 -5.73 2.66 11.04
N GLY A 32 -4.61 2.41 10.35
CA GLY A 32 -3.61 3.43 9.99
C GLY A 32 -2.53 3.71 11.04
N GLY A 33 -2.57 2.99 12.17
CA GLY A 33 -1.56 3.04 13.23
C GLY A 33 -1.47 4.39 13.95
N GLY A 34 -0.27 4.74 14.38
CA GLY A 34 0.01 5.96 15.15
C GLY A 34 -0.26 5.78 16.63
N SER A 35 -0.84 6.80 17.26
CA SER A 35 -1.04 6.83 18.72
C SER A 35 -1.90 5.64 19.17
N GLY A 36 -1.41 4.92 20.18
CA GLY A 36 -2.07 3.73 20.71
C GLY A 36 -1.69 2.41 20.01
N TYR A 37 -0.83 2.47 18.98
CA TYR A 37 -0.29 1.26 18.35
C TYR A 37 0.61 0.48 19.33
N LYS A 38 0.32 -0.80 19.54
CA LYS A 38 0.96 -1.65 20.56
C LYS A 38 2.14 -2.45 20.04
N GLY A 39 2.30 -2.57 18.72
CA GLY A 39 3.42 -3.27 18.08
C GLY A 39 4.74 -2.49 18.10
N MET A 40 4.81 -1.31 18.74
CA MET A 40 6.01 -0.47 18.77
C MET A 40 7.20 -1.20 19.40
N VAL A 41 8.36 -1.09 18.75
CA VAL A 41 9.62 -1.60 19.29
C VAL A 41 10.31 -0.52 20.12
N SER A 42 10.90 -0.90 21.25
CA SER A 42 11.64 0.03 22.10
C SER A 42 13.11 0.08 21.69
N PRO A 43 13.75 1.26 21.66
CA PRO A 43 15.17 1.36 21.35
C PRO A 43 16.00 0.61 22.39
N CYS A 44 16.93 -0.23 21.93
CA CYS A 44 17.93 -0.89 22.79
C CYS A 44 19.27 -0.15 22.82
N SER A 45 19.45 0.86 21.95
CA SER A 45 20.67 1.64 21.75
C SER A 45 20.35 3.13 21.58
N SER A 46 21.40 3.96 21.57
CA SER A 46 21.25 5.39 21.28
C SER A 46 20.58 5.60 19.92
N PRO A 47 19.56 6.46 19.82
CA PRO A 47 18.80 6.60 18.59
C PRO A 47 19.62 7.31 17.51
N ILE A 48 19.44 6.87 16.26
CA ILE A 48 20.09 7.40 15.08
C ILE A 48 19.51 8.77 14.71
N ASN A 49 20.38 9.72 14.37
CA ASN A 49 20.00 11.09 14.02
C ASN A 49 20.57 11.57 12.68
N THR A 50 21.45 10.80 12.04
CA THR A 50 22.10 11.18 10.77
C THR A 50 22.07 10.04 9.77
N LEU A 51 22.24 10.37 8.48
CA LEU A 51 22.34 9.37 7.42
C LEU A 51 23.58 8.50 7.60
N ASP A 52 24.73 9.08 7.95
CA ASP A 52 25.97 8.32 8.11
C ASP A 52 25.88 7.31 9.28
N ASP A 53 25.26 7.70 10.40
CA ASP A 53 25.00 6.78 11.51
C ASP A 53 24.06 5.64 11.07
N LEU A 54 23.02 5.95 10.28
CA LEU A 54 22.11 4.94 9.72
C LEU A 54 22.86 3.95 8.82
N LEU A 55 23.68 4.44 7.90
CA LEU A 55 24.47 3.61 7.00
C LEU A 55 25.45 2.73 7.76
N ASN A 56 26.11 3.29 8.78
CA ASN A 56 27.02 2.52 9.64
C ASN A 56 26.28 1.42 10.41
N ALA A 57 25.11 1.72 10.99
CA ALA A 57 24.31 0.76 11.72
C ALA A 57 23.81 -0.38 10.81
N LEU A 58 23.29 -0.05 9.62
CA LEU A 58 22.83 -1.05 8.64
C LEU A 58 23.96 -1.99 8.20
N ARG A 59 25.18 -1.46 8.04
CA ARG A 59 26.34 -2.26 7.62
C ARG A 59 26.76 -3.30 8.65
N THR A 60 26.53 -3.05 9.94
CA THR A 60 26.96 -3.93 11.03
C THR A 60 25.84 -4.75 11.65
N ALA A 61 24.59 -4.45 11.31
CA ALA A 61 23.42 -5.09 11.91
C ALA A 61 23.33 -6.57 11.55
N GLN A 62 22.85 -7.35 12.51
CA GLN A 62 22.65 -8.78 12.42
C GLN A 62 21.17 -9.12 12.67
N SER A 63 20.76 -10.30 12.22
CA SER A 63 19.39 -10.79 12.44
C SER A 63 18.99 -10.68 13.92
N GLY A 64 17.84 -10.06 14.19
CA GLY A 64 17.35 -9.74 15.53
C GLY A 64 17.66 -8.31 16.00
N ASP A 65 18.56 -7.58 15.34
CA ASP A 65 18.87 -6.21 15.69
C ASP A 65 17.72 -5.25 15.36
N VAL A 66 17.61 -4.21 16.19
CA VAL A 66 16.68 -3.09 16.01
C VAL A 66 17.48 -1.82 15.82
N ILE A 67 17.43 -1.27 14.60
CA ILE A 67 17.99 0.04 14.28
C ILE A 67 16.89 1.07 14.50
N HIS A 68 17.06 1.92 15.52
CA HIS A 68 16.06 2.91 15.90
C HIS A 68 16.46 4.32 15.50
N ILE A 69 15.58 5.03 14.80
CA ILE A 69 15.75 6.42 14.39
C ILE A 69 14.89 7.33 15.27
N SER A 70 15.50 8.36 15.83
CA SER A 70 14.83 9.33 16.70
C SER A 70 13.64 9.99 16.00
N GLY A 71 12.47 10.03 16.67
CA GLY A 71 11.21 10.49 16.08
C GLY A 71 11.17 11.92 15.51
N LYS A 72 12.15 12.78 15.80
CA LYS A 72 12.25 14.16 15.24
C LYS A 72 13.19 14.25 14.02
N THR A 73 13.93 13.20 13.73
CA THR A 73 14.96 13.19 12.69
C THR A 73 14.34 13.17 11.30
N VAL A 74 14.96 13.92 10.39
CA VAL A 74 14.76 13.80 8.95
C VAL A 74 16.06 13.32 8.33
N ILE A 75 16.04 12.12 7.77
CA ILE A 75 17.12 11.54 6.97
C ILE A 75 16.81 11.87 5.51
N ASP A 76 17.52 12.86 4.98
CA ASP A 76 17.45 13.23 3.57
C ASP A 76 18.50 12.46 2.77
N CYS A 77 18.02 11.57 1.89
CA CYS A 77 18.85 10.75 1.03
C CYS A 77 19.02 11.34 -0.38
N THR A 78 18.42 12.49 -0.70
CA THR A 78 18.29 13.02 -2.08
C THR A 78 19.62 13.09 -2.82
N GLU A 79 20.62 13.74 -2.23
CA GLU A 79 21.91 13.93 -2.89
C GLU A 79 22.65 12.60 -3.07
N ARG A 80 22.63 11.73 -2.05
CA ARG A 80 23.28 10.42 -2.08
C ARG A 80 22.58 9.46 -3.05
N VAL A 81 21.26 9.54 -3.19
CA VAL A 81 20.52 8.79 -4.21
C VAL A 81 20.88 9.30 -5.60
N PHE A 82 20.97 10.62 -5.80
CA PHE A 82 21.29 11.18 -7.11
C PHE A 82 22.74 10.89 -7.54
N ILE A 83 23.71 11.10 -6.65
CA ILE A 83 25.15 11.01 -6.96
C ILE A 83 25.64 9.57 -6.84
N ASP A 84 25.38 8.93 -5.71
CA ASP A 84 25.96 7.63 -5.37
C ASP A 84 25.02 6.45 -5.68
N GLN A 85 23.81 6.71 -6.16
CA GLN A 85 22.77 5.69 -6.35
C GLN A 85 22.45 4.94 -5.04
N LEU A 86 22.49 5.65 -3.92
CA LEU A 86 22.27 5.08 -2.59
C LEU A 86 20.95 4.31 -2.50
N VAL A 87 21.02 3.12 -1.90
CA VAL A 87 19.88 2.35 -1.39
C VAL A 87 20.12 2.04 0.08
N LEU A 88 19.10 2.22 0.93
CA LEU A 88 19.15 1.79 2.32
C LEU A 88 18.84 0.30 2.40
N GLU A 89 19.89 -0.51 2.48
CA GLU A 89 19.79 -1.96 2.50
C GLU A 89 19.65 -2.49 3.92
N ILE A 90 18.53 -3.13 4.23
CA ILE A 90 18.24 -3.71 5.54
C ILE A 90 18.58 -5.21 5.51
N PRO A 91 19.54 -5.68 6.34
CA PRO A 91 19.89 -7.10 6.40
C PRO A 91 18.73 -8.00 6.84
N GLU A 92 18.83 -9.29 6.53
CA GLU A 92 17.89 -10.32 6.98
C GLU A 92 17.61 -10.22 8.49
N GLY A 93 16.33 -10.31 8.88
CA GLY A 93 15.92 -10.35 10.28
C GLY A 93 16.10 -9.05 11.06
N VAL A 94 16.53 -7.96 10.42
CA VAL A 94 16.73 -6.66 11.06
C VAL A 94 15.42 -5.86 11.04
N THR A 95 15.16 -5.15 12.14
CA THR A 95 14.07 -4.17 12.23
C THR A 95 14.62 -2.74 12.10
N LEU A 96 14.09 -1.98 11.13
CA LEU A 96 14.27 -0.54 11.05
C LEU A 96 13.06 0.16 11.68
N ALA A 97 13.26 0.84 12.81
CA ALA A 97 12.20 1.37 13.65
C ALA A 97 12.27 2.89 13.83
N GLY A 98 11.10 3.51 13.94
CA GLY A 98 10.92 4.88 14.44
C GLY A 98 9.84 4.96 15.51
N ASP A 99 9.57 6.18 15.96
CA ASP A 99 8.70 6.44 17.11
C ASP A 99 7.25 6.84 16.77
N ARG A 100 6.77 6.65 15.54
CA ARG A 100 5.43 7.13 15.16
C ARG A 100 4.35 6.60 16.13
N GLY A 101 3.60 7.52 16.73
CA GLY A 101 2.56 7.25 17.73
C GLY A 101 3.04 7.27 19.19
N ARG A 102 4.34 7.10 19.45
CA ARG A 102 4.91 7.12 20.80
C ARG A 102 4.83 8.54 21.37
N TYR A 103 4.05 8.74 22.44
CA TYR A 103 3.83 10.04 23.08
C TYR A 103 3.45 11.15 22.08
N GLY A 104 2.66 10.80 21.05
CA GLY A 104 2.23 11.74 20.00
C GLY A 104 3.30 12.06 18.94
N SER A 105 4.43 11.35 18.95
CA SER A 105 5.48 11.48 17.93
C SER A 105 4.93 11.21 16.52
N SER A 106 5.36 12.02 15.55
CA SER A 106 5.03 11.80 14.14
C SER A 106 5.85 10.66 13.51
N GLY A 107 6.93 10.23 14.16
CA GLY A 107 7.94 9.30 13.63
C GLY A 107 9.03 10.02 12.85
N ALA A 108 10.22 9.43 12.82
CA ALA A 108 11.32 9.90 12.00
C ALA A 108 10.93 9.86 10.52
N MET A 109 11.48 10.77 9.71
CA MET A 109 11.26 10.75 8.27
C MET A 109 12.52 10.30 7.53
N ILE A 110 12.37 9.38 6.59
CA ILE A 110 13.38 9.05 5.58
C ILE A 110 12.82 9.47 4.23
N MET A 111 13.59 10.21 3.44
CA MET A 111 13.06 10.81 2.21
C MET A 111 14.10 10.92 1.09
N SER A 112 13.59 11.04 -0.14
CA SER A 112 14.39 11.46 -1.30
C SER A 112 13.52 12.26 -2.28
N ASP A 113 14.04 13.39 -2.77
CA ASP A 113 13.44 14.20 -3.83
C ASP A 113 13.98 13.85 -5.24
N THR A 114 14.90 12.89 -5.34
CA THR A 114 15.39 12.40 -6.64
C THR A 114 14.31 11.57 -7.32
N PHE A 115 13.79 12.01 -8.47
CA PHE A 115 12.69 11.31 -9.16
C PHE A 115 12.99 9.84 -9.50
N ALA A 116 14.26 9.49 -9.70
CA ALA A 116 14.73 8.13 -10.00
C ALA A 116 15.10 7.30 -8.75
N THR A 117 14.55 7.62 -7.57
CA THR A 117 14.77 6.83 -6.33
C THR A 117 14.11 5.47 -6.42
N ARG A 118 14.86 4.40 -6.72
CA ARG A 118 14.26 3.09 -7.02
C ARG A 118 15.08 1.88 -6.55
N PRO A 119 14.80 1.32 -5.36
CA PRO A 119 13.97 1.84 -4.26
C PRO A 119 14.79 2.77 -3.35
N LEU A 120 14.12 3.38 -2.36
CA LEU A 120 14.82 4.03 -1.24
C LEU A 120 15.32 3.01 -0.21
N ILE A 121 14.49 2.01 0.12
CA ILE A 121 14.77 0.97 1.11
C ILE A 121 14.63 -0.41 0.45
N ARG A 122 15.58 -1.31 0.73
CA ARG A 122 15.57 -2.69 0.22
C ARG A 122 15.80 -3.70 1.34
N ALA A 123 14.95 -4.72 1.43
CA ALA A 123 15.24 -5.90 2.23
C ALA A 123 16.25 -6.80 1.51
N LEU A 124 17.33 -7.20 2.21
CA LEU A 124 18.35 -8.12 1.68
C LEU A 124 18.13 -9.59 2.04
N GLY A 125 17.08 -9.90 2.80
CA GLY A 125 16.70 -11.26 3.16
C GLY A 125 15.33 -11.31 3.83
N PRO A 126 14.88 -12.50 4.25
CA PRO A 126 13.58 -12.66 4.89
C PRO A 126 13.49 -11.96 6.26
N ARG A 127 12.26 -11.82 6.77
CA ARG A 127 11.98 -11.34 8.15
C ARG A 127 12.51 -9.92 8.45
N VAL A 128 12.62 -9.08 7.42
CA VAL A 128 12.87 -7.65 7.60
C VAL A 128 11.59 -6.97 8.09
N ARG A 129 11.73 -6.05 9.05
CA ARG A 129 10.62 -5.24 9.53
C ARG A 129 10.92 -3.75 9.41
N VAL A 130 9.96 -2.97 8.91
CA VAL A 130 10.04 -1.51 8.85
C VAL A 130 8.84 -0.94 9.61
N THR A 131 9.10 -0.26 10.72
CA THR A 131 8.02 0.16 11.64
C THR A 131 8.14 1.60 12.13
N GLY A 132 7.01 2.29 12.29
CA GLY A 132 6.98 3.55 13.03
C GLY A 132 7.65 4.74 12.34
N LEU A 133 7.81 4.70 11.00
CA LEU A 133 8.52 5.71 10.21
C LEU A 133 7.58 6.51 9.29
N ARG A 134 8.08 7.64 8.80
CA ARG A 134 7.52 8.36 7.65
C ARG A 134 8.47 8.19 6.48
N ILE A 135 7.98 7.71 5.34
CA ILE A 135 8.79 7.35 4.18
C ILE A 135 8.26 8.12 2.97
N ARG A 136 9.04 9.12 2.54
CA ARG A 136 8.59 10.10 1.54
C ARG A 136 9.36 9.98 0.23
N GLY A 137 8.62 9.80 -0.85
CA GLY A 137 9.13 9.83 -2.21
C GLY A 137 9.06 11.22 -2.87
N PRO A 138 9.61 11.31 -4.10
CA PRO A 138 9.83 12.56 -4.81
C PRO A 138 8.63 13.06 -5.61
N TYR A 139 7.62 12.21 -5.85
CA TYR A 139 6.58 12.46 -6.85
C TYR A 139 5.15 12.24 -6.34
N PRO A 140 4.59 13.25 -5.63
CA PRO A 140 3.24 13.22 -5.09
C PRO A 140 2.12 13.46 -6.11
N HIS A 141 2.48 13.85 -7.34
CA HIS A 141 1.56 14.46 -8.28
C HIS A 141 0.82 13.43 -9.14
N ARG A 142 -0.34 13.84 -9.67
CA ARG A 142 -1.13 13.01 -10.60
C ARG A 142 -0.49 12.85 -11.98
N GLY A 143 0.38 13.76 -12.40
CA GLY A 143 1.02 13.72 -13.72
C GLY A 143 0.07 13.90 -14.92
N MET A 144 -1.13 14.49 -14.71
CA MET A 144 -2.17 14.61 -15.74
C MET A 144 -1.75 15.46 -16.94
N ASP A 145 -1.05 16.57 -16.72
CA ASP A 145 -0.58 17.42 -17.83
C ASP A 145 0.47 16.74 -18.69
N HIS A 146 1.43 16.05 -18.05
CA HIS A 146 2.43 15.24 -18.76
C HIS A 146 1.77 14.13 -19.57
N HIS A 147 0.80 13.43 -18.96
CA HIS A 147 0.02 12.40 -19.65
C HIS A 147 -0.71 12.99 -20.86
N ARG A 148 -1.50 14.05 -20.67
CA ARG A 148 -2.25 14.70 -21.75
C ARG A 148 -1.35 15.13 -22.91
N ARG A 149 -0.24 15.83 -22.64
CA ARG A 149 0.72 16.25 -23.67
C ARG A 149 1.28 15.07 -24.44
N SER A 150 1.63 13.98 -23.74
CA SER A 150 2.23 12.80 -24.36
C SER A 150 1.35 12.21 -25.48
N PHE A 151 0.03 12.14 -25.27
CA PHE A 151 -0.88 11.59 -26.27
C PHE A 151 -1.37 12.64 -27.28
N GLN A 152 -1.59 13.89 -26.86
CA GLN A 152 -2.03 14.96 -27.77
C GLN A 152 -0.96 15.33 -28.82
N GLU A 153 0.32 15.24 -28.45
CA GLU A 153 1.44 15.46 -29.37
C GLU A 153 1.79 14.20 -30.20
N GLY A 154 1.02 13.11 -30.08
CA GLY A 154 1.25 11.87 -30.82
C GLY A 154 2.48 11.05 -30.39
N ARG A 155 3.08 11.38 -29.24
CA ARG A 155 4.31 10.73 -28.73
C ARG A 155 4.04 9.45 -27.94
N GLY A 156 2.83 9.34 -27.39
CA GLY A 156 2.29 8.15 -26.73
C GLY A 156 3.06 7.69 -25.50
N HIS A 157 2.91 6.40 -25.19
CA HIS A 157 3.50 5.76 -24.01
C HIS A 157 5.03 5.85 -23.97
N GLU A 158 5.69 5.78 -25.14
CA GLU A 158 7.16 5.85 -25.22
C GLU A 158 7.70 7.17 -24.65
N TYR A 159 7.04 8.29 -24.92
CA TYR A 159 7.41 9.56 -24.30
C TYR A 159 6.93 9.67 -22.85
N TYR A 160 5.72 9.21 -22.56
CA TYR A 160 5.14 9.34 -21.23
C TYR A 160 6.03 8.69 -20.16
N TYR A 161 6.47 7.45 -20.42
CA TYR A 161 7.28 6.64 -19.52
C TYR A 161 8.79 6.92 -19.60
N LYS A 162 9.22 8.00 -20.28
CA LYS A 162 10.58 8.55 -20.12
C LYS A 162 10.75 9.27 -18.78
N PHE A 163 9.65 9.65 -18.12
CA PHE A 163 9.73 10.21 -16.77
C PHE A 163 10.15 9.10 -15.79
N PRO A 164 11.21 9.31 -14.99
CA PRO A 164 11.70 8.28 -14.07
C PRO A 164 10.67 7.94 -13.00
N VAL A 165 10.72 6.69 -12.56
CA VAL A 165 9.82 6.16 -11.55
C VAL A 165 10.56 5.89 -10.25
N SER A 166 9.81 5.94 -9.14
CA SER A 166 10.35 5.81 -7.79
C SER A 166 9.59 4.79 -6.95
N ASP A 167 10.33 4.07 -6.11
CA ASP A 167 9.84 3.02 -5.22
C ASP A 167 10.29 3.28 -3.77
N GLY A 168 9.39 3.10 -2.81
CA GLY A 168 9.68 3.31 -1.39
C GLY A 168 10.48 2.17 -0.78
N ILE A 169 9.80 1.06 -0.51
CA ILE A 169 10.36 -0.18 0.03
C ILE A 169 10.23 -1.27 -1.02
N ASP A 170 11.28 -2.06 -1.28
CA ASP A 170 11.18 -3.30 -2.04
C ASP A 170 11.71 -4.53 -1.29
N THR A 171 11.20 -5.70 -1.70
CA THR A 171 11.70 -7.01 -1.27
C THR A 171 11.48 -8.05 -2.37
N SER A 172 12.36 -9.05 -2.39
CA SER A 172 12.16 -10.32 -3.11
C SER A 172 12.20 -11.53 -2.15
N TYR A 173 12.03 -11.29 -0.85
CA TYR A 173 12.20 -12.28 0.20
C TYR A 173 10.98 -12.35 1.12
N ASP A 174 10.71 -13.54 1.65
CA ASP A 174 9.56 -13.81 2.51
C ASP A 174 9.52 -12.96 3.80
N HIS A 175 8.33 -12.81 4.37
CA HIS A 175 8.12 -12.23 5.70
C HIS A 175 8.62 -10.77 5.85
N LEU A 176 8.48 -9.95 4.81
CA LEU A 176 8.56 -8.49 5.00
C LEU A 176 7.37 -8.02 5.84
N GLU A 177 7.63 -7.38 6.96
CA GLU A 177 6.62 -6.69 7.77
C GLU A 177 6.79 -5.17 7.61
N VAL A 178 5.74 -4.47 7.20
CA VAL A 178 5.71 -3.00 7.17
C VAL A 178 4.53 -2.54 7.99
N ASP A 179 4.80 -1.86 9.11
CA ASP A 179 3.76 -1.52 10.05
C ASP A 179 3.87 -0.15 10.69
N ASN A 180 2.74 0.44 11.08
CA ASN A 180 2.72 1.72 11.78
C ASN A 180 3.50 2.84 11.07
N CYS A 181 3.61 2.79 9.74
CA CYS A 181 4.31 3.78 8.94
C CYS A 181 3.37 4.78 8.26
N GLU A 182 3.90 5.90 7.78
CA GLU A 182 3.25 6.77 6.80
C GLU A 182 4.09 6.79 5.53
N LEU A 183 3.55 6.32 4.41
CA LEU A 183 4.28 6.21 3.15
C LEU A 183 3.58 6.99 2.06
N ALA A 184 4.32 7.87 1.37
CA ALA A 184 3.72 8.71 0.34
C ALA A 184 4.70 9.29 -0.67
N GLY A 185 4.19 9.68 -1.83
CA GLY A 185 4.93 10.44 -2.84
C GLY A 185 5.71 9.57 -3.83
N TRP A 186 5.30 8.32 -4.04
CA TRP A 186 5.99 7.39 -4.94
C TRP A 186 5.31 7.37 -6.31
N SER A 187 6.09 7.55 -7.37
CA SER A 187 5.56 7.51 -8.75
C SER A 187 5.27 6.09 -9.23
N HIS A 188 5.94 5.06 -8.69
CA HIS A 188 5.59 3.67 -8.95
C HIS A 188 4.91 3.02 -7.76
N SER A 189 5.59 2.73 -6.65
CA SER A 189 4.97 2.07 -5.50
C SER A 189 5.55 2.50 -4.16
N SER A 190 4.72 2.59 -3.10
CA SER A 190 5.28 2.77 -1.74
C SER A 190 5.92 1.49 -1.22
N ILE A 191 5.29 0.34 -1.48
CA ILE A 191 5.76 -0.98 -1.06
C ILE A 191 5.65 -1.90 -2.28
N PHE A 192 6.80 -2.33 -2.80
CA PHE A 192 6.88 -3.19 -3.97
C PHE A 192 7.35 -4.60 -3.60
N LEU A 193 6.39 -5.52 -3.56
CA LEU A 193 6.60 -6.93 -3.28
C LEU A 193 6.89 -7.67 -4.59
N LYS A 194 8.18 -7.81 -4.93
CA LYS A 194 8.59 -8.46 -6.16
C LYS A 194 8.35 -9.97 -6.10
N ASP A 195 8.69 -10.56 -4.98
CA ASP A 195 8.59 -11.99 -4.73
C ASP A 195 8.46 -12.24 -3.23
N GLY A 196 8.10 -13.46 -2.87
CA GLY A 196 8.06 -13.95 -1.51
C GLY A 196 6.66 -14.18 -0.96
N LYS A 197 6.62 -14.81 0.22
CA LYS A 197 5.39 -15.21 0.89
C LYS A 197 5.31 -14.62 2.29
N ASN A 198 4.10 -14.62 2.84
CA ASN A 198 3.81 -14.21 4.20
C ASN A 198 4.25 -12.77 4.50
N HIS A 199 4.20 -11.87 3.51
CA HIS A 199 4.37 -10.45 3.78
C HIS A 199 3.19 -9.93 4.61
N HIS A 200 3.46 -9.00 5.52
CA HIS A 200 2.45 -8.41 6.35
C HIS A 200 2.55 -6.88 6.31
N VAL A 201 1.56 -6.24 5.68
CA VAL A 201 1.52 -4.79 5.58
C VAL A 201 0.31 -4.31 6.38
N HIS A 202 0.55 -3.69 7.54
CA HIS A 202 -0.56 -3.37 8.44
C HIS A 202 -0.42 -2.07 9.22
N HIS A 203 -1.55 -1.46 9.58
CA HIS A 203 -1.56 -0.26 10.41
C HIS A 203 -0.76 0.91 9.80
N ASN A 204 -0.67 0.99 8.48
CA ASN A 204 0.03 2.08 7.79
C ASN A 204 -0.95 3.14 7.29
N PHE A 205 -0.46 4.37 7.13
CA PHE A 205 -1.13 5.39 6.33
C PHE A 205 -0.40 5.55 4.99
N ILE A 206 -1.00 5.05 3.91
CA ILE A 206 -0.36 4.98 2.59
C ILE A 206 -1.11 5.89 1.62
N HIS A 207 -0.44 6.93 1.14
CA HIS A 207 -1.15 7.96 0.41
C HIS A 207 -0.35 8.73 -0.64
N HIS A 208 -1.08 9.44 -1.49
CA HIS A 208 -0.51 10.35 -2.49
C HIS A 208 0.53 9.70 -3.42
N ASN A 209 0.29 8.45 -3.79
CA ASN A 209 1.01 7.76 -4.86
C ASN A 209 0.14 7.87 -6.11
N GLN A 210 0.23 8.99 -6.84
CA GLN A 210 -0.82 9.38 -7.80
C GLN A 210 -0.41 9.38 -9.25
N TYR A 211 0.80 8.97 -9.61
CA TYR A 211 1.25 9.10 -10.99
C TYR A 211 0.33 8.32 -11.94
N ASN A 212 -0.30 9.02 -12.89
CA ASN A 212 -1.28 8.39 -13.79
C ASN A 212 -0.66 7.22 -14.55
N GLY A 213 -1.40 6.12 -14.71
CA GLY A 213 -0.86 4.87 -15.26
C GLY A 213 0.07 4.06 -14.32
N LEU A 214 0.56 4.64 -13.22
CA LEU A 214 1.34 3.97 -12.16
C LEU A 214 0.80 4.34 -10.76
N GLY A 215 1.62 4.73 -9.78
CA GLY A 215 1.15 5.28 -8.50
C GLY A 215 0.41 4.29 -7.59
N TYR A 216 1.12 3.30 -7.07
CA TYR A 216 0.59 2.25 -6.23
C TYR A 216 0.90 2.49 -4.75
N GLY A 217 -0.07 2.20 -3.87
CA GLY A 217 0.21 2.09 -2.45
C GLY A 217 1.09 0.87 -2.19
N ILE A 218 0.55 -0.31 -2.50
CA ILE A 218 1.22 -1.60 -2.43
C ILE A 218 1.12 -2.26 -3.80
N SER A 219 2.21 -2.81 -4.32
CA SER A 219 2.21 -3.55 -5.58
C SER A 219 2.89 -4.92 -5.45
N HIS A 220 2.39 -5.90 -6.21
CA HIS A 220 2.90 -7.29 -6.22
C HIS A 220 3.34 -7.72 -7.62
N VAL A 221 4.37 -8.56 -7.70
CA VAL A 221 4.63 -9.41 -8.88
C VAL A 221 4.32 -10.87 -8.60
N THR A 222 5.24 -11.66 -8.03
CA THR A 222 5.03 -13.06 -7.63
C THR A 222 4.99 -13.21 -6.12
N ALA A 223 4.16 -12.40 -5.45
CA ALA A 223 4.17 -12.28 -4.00
C ALA A 223 2.83 -12.62 -3.34
N TYR A 224 2.90 -13.02 -2.07
CA TYR A 224 1.74 -13.31 -1.22
C TYR A 224 1.75 -12.50 0.06
N SER A 225 0.66 -11.78 0.33
CA SER A 225 0.59 -10.85 1.46
C SER A 225 -0.75 -10.87 2.21
N LEU A 226 -0.67 -10.53 3.50
CA LEU A 226 -1.78 -10.04 4.30
C LEU A 226 -1.66 -8.52 4.41
N ILE A 227 -2.71 -7.82 4.00
CA ILE A 227 -2.79 -6.37 3.99
C ILE A 227 -3.97 -5.96 4.87
N GLU A 228 -3.70 -5.54 6.10
CA GLU A 228 -4.77 -5.27 7.06
C GLU A 228 -4.65 -4.02 7.91
N CYS A 229 -5.78 -3.45 8.30
CA CYS A 229 -5.83 -2.27 9.15
C CYS A 229 -5.04 -1.07 8.58
N ASN A 230 -4.87 -0.96 7.26
CA ASN A 230 -4.24 0.20 6.64
C ASN A 230 -5.27 1.28 6.31
N LEU A 231 -4.80 2.52 6.34
CA LEU A 231 -5.51 3.69 5.88
C LEU A 231 -4.95 4.11 4.52
N PHE A 232 -5.79 4.16 3.50
CA PHE A 232 -5.42 4.52 2.14
C PHE A 232 -6.12 5.81 1.71
N ASN A 233 -5.39 6.67 0.98
CA ASN A 233 -5.97 7.86 0.39
C ASN A 233 -5.10 8.40 -0.73
N HIS A 234 -5.66 9.06 -1.73
CA HIS A 234 -4.88 9.67 -2.81
C HIS A 234 -3.89 8.69 -3.47
N ASN A 235 -4.22 7.42 -3.67
CA ASN A 235 -3.40 6.55 -4.53
C ASN A 235 -3.99 6.52 -5.94
N ARG A 236 -3.31 5.96 -6.94
CA ARG A 236 -3.99 5.55 -8.17
C ARG A 236 -4.67 4.20 -7.97
N HIS A 237 -3.91 3.23 -7.46
CA HIS A 237 -4.42 2.01 -6.84
C HIS A 237 -3.77 1.89 -5.47
N SER A 238 -4.54 1.60 -4.43
CA SER A 238 -3.98 1.36 -3.11
C SER A 238 -3.35 -0.02 -3.01
N ILE A 239 -3.92 -1.00 -3.70
CA ILE A 239 -3.34 -2.32 -3.89
C ILE A 239 -3.38 -2.62 -5.39
N ALA A 240 -2.24 -3.02 -5.94
CA ALA A 240 -2.13 -3.52 -7.31
C ALA A 240 -1.33 -4.83 -7.33
N ALA A 241 -1.57 -5.65 -8.33
CA ALA A 241 -0.80 -6.85 -8.57
C ALA A 241 -0.77 -7.14 -10.08
N THR A 242 0.36 -7.63 -10.57
CA THR A 242 0.53 -7.99 -12.01
C THR A 242 -0.33 -9.17 -12.43
N GLY A 243 -0.89 -9.93 -11.49
CA GLY A 243 -1.65 -11.15 -11.76
C GLY A 243 -0.80 -12.32 -12.19
N SER A 244 0.51 -12.28 -11.93
CA SER A 244 1.39 -13.43 -12.16
C SER A 244 0.78 -14.68 -11.50
N PRO A 245 0.80 -15.87 -12.13
CA PRO A 245 0.12 -17.05 -11.62
C PRO A 245 0.46 -17.39 -10.15
N ASP A 246 1.70 -17.13 -9.73
CA ASP A 246 2.16 -17.31 -8.36
C ASP A 246 2.05 -16.02 -7.53
N SER A 247 0.84 -15.46 -7.42
CA SER A 247 0.58 -14.29 -6.57
C SER A 247 -0.80 -14.35 -5.93
N GLY A 248 -0.98 -13.65 -4.81
CA GLY A 248 -2.27 -13.53 -4.15
C GLY A 248 -2.22 -12.60 -2.95
N TYR A 249 -3.36 -12.10 -2.50
CA TYR A 249 -3.40 -11.27 -1.31
C TYR A 249 -4.74 -11.38 -0.57
N GLU A 250 -4.65 -11.25 0.75
CA GLU A 250 -5.79 -11.00 1.62
C GLU A 250 -5.77 -9.52 2.01
N ALA A 251 -6.83 -8.79 1.67
CA ALA A 251 -7.02 -7.43 2.09
C ALA A 251 -8.21 -7.37 3.05
N ARG A 252 -7.97 -7.04 4.32
CA ARG A 252 -9.04 -6.92 5.31
C ARG A 252 -8.92 -5.75 6.26
N HIS A 253 -10.04 -5.24 6.75
CA HIS A 253 -10.06 -4.14 7.71
C HIS A 253 -9.30 -2.88 7.28
N ASN A 254 -9.12 -2.67 5.98
CA ASN A 254 -8.54 -1.45 5.43
C ASN A 254 -9.62 -0.39 5.19
N ILE A 255 -9.22 0.87 5.22
CA ILE A 255 -10.11 2.00 4.92
C ILE A 255 -9.56 2.78 3.73
N GLU A 256 -10.35 2.85 2.68
CA GLU A 256 -10.17 3.81 1.58
C GLU A 256 -10.92 5.09 1.90
N MET A 257 -10.19 6.19 2.14
CA MET A 257 -10.75 7.40 2.74
C MET A 257 -11.69 8.20 1.84
N GLY A 258 -11.56 8.07 0.51
CA GLY A 258 -12.47 8.74 -0.42
C GLY A 258 -11.86 9.23 -1.72
N VAL A 259 -10.53 9.38 -1.79
CA VAL A 259 -9.86 9.85 -3.00
C VAL A 259 -8.96 8.76 -3.57
N SER A 260 -9.23 8.38 -4.81
CA SER A 260 -8.34 7.57 -5.65
C SER A 260 -8.31 8.18 -7.05
N LEU A 261 -7.21 8.02 -7.79
CA LEU A 261 -7.15 8.43 -9.20
C LEU A 261 -7.86 7.43 -10.11
N SER A 262 -8.04 6.19 -9.66
CA SER A 262 -8.71 5.12 -10.39
C SER A 262 -9.36 4.14 -9.39
N HIS A 263 -9.67 2.90 -9.80
CA HIS A 263 -10.17 1.90 -8.86
C HIS A 263 -9.17 1.61 -7.72
N CYS A 264 -9.68 1.15 -6.57
CA CYS A 264 -8.91 1.09 -5.33
C CYS A 264 -7.97 -0.11 -5.29
N PHE A 265 -8.53 -1.33 -5.35
CA PHE A 265 -7.78 -2.58 -5.33
C PHE A 265 -7.84 -3.23 -6.72
N ASP A 266 -6.69 -3.67 -7.22
CA ASP A 266 -6.52 -4.17 -8.57
C ASP A 266 -5.78 -5.50 -8.58
N MET A 267 -6.21 -6.37 -9.49
CA MET A 267 -5.48 -7.55 -9.92
C MET A 267 -5.49 -7.56 -11.45
N HIS A 268 -4.33 -7.36 -12.07
CA HIS A 268 -4.17 -7.47 -13.52
C HIS A 268 -4.41 -8.91 -13.99
N GLY A 269 -4.70 -9.09 -15.27
CA GLY A 269 -4.78 -10.41 -15.91
C GLY A 269 -3.71 -10.62 -16.99
N GLY A 270 -3.71 -11.82 -17.59
CA GLY A 270 -2.73 -12.18 -18.63
C GLY A 270 -2.76 -11.28 -19.86
N ARG A 271 -3.92 -10.70 -20.17
CA ARG A 271 -4.04 -9.65 -21.21
C ARG A 271 -3.22 -8.40 -20.89
N ASP A 272 -3.19 -7.98 -19.63
CA ASP A 272 -2.38 -6.83 -19.20
C ASP A 272 -0.88 -7.12 -19.25
N ARG A 273 -0.51 -8.38 -19.04
CA ARG A 273 0.88 -8.86 -19.14
C ARG A 273 1.30 -9.19 -20.57
N GLY A 274 0.36 -9.37 -21.50
CA GLY A 274 0.63 -9.82 -22.85
C GLY A 274 1.16 -11.25 -22.93
N ASP A 275 0.86 -12.10 -21.95
CA ASP A 275 1.44 -13.45 -21.82
C ASP A 275 0.61 -14.56 -22.49
N GLY A 276 -0.47 -14.20 -23.18
CA GLY A 276 -1.35 -15.15 -23.87
C GLY A 276 -2.31 -15.92 -22.95
N THR A 277 -2.35 -15.61 -21.66
CA THR A 277 -3.29 -16.18 -20.69
C THR A 277 -4.39 -15.17 -20.33
N ASP A 278 -5.40 -15.61 -19.57
CA ASP A 278 -6.31 -14.70 -18.84
C ASP A 278 -6.12 -14.84 -17.32
N ILE A 279 -4.96 -15.33 -16.86
CA ILE A 279 -4.73 -15.60 -15.43
C ILE A 279 -4.61 -14.29 -14.64
N ALA A 280 -5.33 -14.17 -13.54
CA ALA A 280 -5.29 -13.03 -12.62
C ALA A 280 -4.84 -13.47 -11.22
N GLY A 281 -3.61 -13.96 -11.11
CA GLY A 281 -3.06 -14.51 -9.88
C GLY A 281 -3.69 -15.86 -9.48
N LYS A 282 -3.34 -16.30 -8.27
CA LYS A 282 -3.80 -17.54 -7.68
C LYS A 282 -5.12 -17.33 -6.96
N TRP A 283 -5.11 -16.48 -5.94
CA TRP A 283 -6.28 -16.18 -5.13
C TRP A 283 -6.32 -14.72 -4.69
N ILE A 284 -7.52 -14.20 -4.47
CA ILE A 284 -7.78 -12.86 -3.93
C ILE A 284 -8.86 -12.97 -2.86
N ASN A 285 -8.59 -12.45 -1.67
CA ASN A 285 -9.58 -12.40 -0.59
C ASN A 285 -9.73 -10.95 -0.12
N VAL A 286 -10.89 -10.33 -0.35
CA VAL A 286 -11.16 -8.94 0.03
C VAL A 286 -12.38 -8.89 0.94
N HIS A 287 -12.16 -8.64 2.23
CA HIS A 287 -13.28 -8.65 3.18
C HIS A 287 -13.16 -7.66 4.33
N HIS A 288 -14.31 -7.24 4.86
CA HIS A 288 -14.35 -6.33 6.00
C HIS A 288 -13.57 -5.02 5.79
N ASN A 289 -13.47 -4.54 4.54
CA ASN A 289 -12.88 -3.24 4.23
C ASN A 289 -13.99 -2.19 4.09
N THR A 290 -13.63 -0.94 4.32
CA THR A 290 -14.53 0.20 4.12
C THR A 290 -14.03 1.08 3.01
N PHE A 291 -14.78 1.13 1.92
CA PHE A 291 -14.48 1.93 0.75
C PHE A 291 -15.35 3.17 0.72
N ARG A 292 -14.76 4.35 0.98
CA ARG A 292 -15.47 5.63 0.88
C ARG A 292 -15.26 6.31 -0.47
N CYS A 293 -14.44 5.72 -1.34
CA CYS A 293 -14.13 6.25 -2.66
C CYS A 293 -15.25 5.93 -3.68
N PRO A 294 -15.69 6.91 -4.49
CA PRO A 294 -16.70 6.67 -5.53
C PRO A 294 -16.19 5.85 -6.73
N GLU A 295 -14.88 5.65 -6.86
CA GLU A 295 -14.31 4.74 -7.86
C GLU A 295 -14.53 3.28 -7.49
N ALA A 296 -14.50 2.39 -8.48
CA ALA A 296 -14.67 0.96 -8.23
C ALA A 296 -13.71 0.48 -7.12
N ALA A 297 -14.23 -0.29 -6.18
CA ALA A 297 -13.49 -0.75 -5.02
C ALA A 297 -12.50 -1.85 -5.41
N VAL A 298 -12.96 -2.83 -6.20
CA VAL A 298 -12.14 -3.99 -6.60
C VAL A 298 -12.28 -4.23 -8.10
N VAL A 299 -11.15 -4.39 -8.78
CA VAL A 299 -11.13 -4.76 -10.20
C VAL A 299 -10.17 -5.93 -10.40
N ILE A 300 -10.69 -7.04 -10.94
CA ILE A 300 -9.93 -8.25 -11.28
C ILE A 300 -10.04 -8.43 -12.79
N ARG A 301 -8.91 -8.35 -13.50
CA ARG A 301 -8.85 -8.24 -14.97
C ARG A 301 -8.48 -9.55 -15.68
N GLY A 302 -8.96 -10.65 -15.12
CA GLY A 302 -8.78 -12.01 -15.62
C GLY A 302 -9.42 -13.00 -14.65
N VAL A 303 -9.05 -14.27 -14.74
CA VAL A 303 -9.57 -15.37 -13.93
C VAL A 303 -8.50 -15.84 -12.93
N PRO A 304 -8.72 -15.69 -11.62
CA PRO A 304 -7.85 -16.26 -10.60
C PRO A 304 -7.90 -17.79 -10.65
N THR A 305 -6.76 -18.46 -10.54
CA THR A 305 -6.69 -19.93 -10.74
C THR A 305 -7.33 -20.73 -9.61
N GLU A 306 -7.31 -20.20 -8.37
CA GLU A 306 -7.95 -20.79 -7.19
C GLU A 306 -9.18 -20.00 -6.71
N GLY A 307 -9.42 -18.82 -7.29
CA GLY A 307 -10.62 -18.03 -7.11
C GLY A 307 -10.45 -16.74 -6.31
N ALA A 308 -11.49 -15.90 -6.35
CA ALA A 308 -11.57 -14.67 -5.59
C ALA A 308 -12.83 -14.64 -4.73
N THR A 309 -12.71 -14.13 -3.50
CA THR A 309 -13.82 -13.96 -2.56
C THR A 309 -13.90 -12.52 -2.08
N ILE A 310 -15.09 -11.92 -2.17
CA ILE A 310 -15.33 -10.52 -1.84
C ILE A 310 -16.57 -10.41 -0.97
N TYR A 311 -16.40 -10.19 0.34
CA TYR A 311 -17.49 -10.27 1.30
C TYR A 311 -17.34 -9.36 2.52
N ASN A 312 -18.46 -9.02 3.16
CA ASN A 312 -18.53 -8.21 4.37
C ASN A 312 -17.83 -6.84 4.24
N ASN A 313 -17.65 -6.34 3.02
CA ASN A 313 -17.15 -4.98 2.79
C ASN A 313 -18.28 -3.96 2.89
N TRP A 314 -17.91 -2.71 3.14
CA TRP A 314 -18.83 -1.58 3.07
C TRP A 314 -18.40 -0.61 1.97
N PHE A 315 -19.13 -0.61 0.87
CA PHE A 315 -18.82 0.14 -0.35
C PHE A 315 -19.53 1.49 -0.44
N HIS A 316 -18.84 2.47 -1.03
CA HIS A 316 -19.35 3.83 -1.25
C HIS A 316 -20.53 3.81 -2.18
N GLN A 317 -20.41 2.99 -3.23
CA GLN A 317 -21.31 2.97 -4.36
C GLN A 317 -22.73 2.74 -3.88
N ASN A 318 -23.64 3.51 -4.45
CA ASN A 318 -25.06 3.22 -4.43
C ASN A 318 -25.36 2.08 -5.42
N PRO A 319 -26.57 1.51 -5.42
CA PRO A 319 -26.93 0.35 -6.23
C PRO A 319 -26.90 0.54 -7.76
N ASP A 320 -26.40 1.66 -8.26
CA ASP A 320 -26.44 2.03 -9.69
C ASP A 320 -25.04 2.02 -10.32
N LYS A 321 -23.98 1.77 -9.54
CA LYS A 321 -22.59 1.69 -10.04
C LYS A 321 -21.87 0.50 -9.41
N GLN A 322 -21.37 -0.41 -10.23
CA GLN A 322 -20.61 -1.57 -9.75
C GLN A 322 -19.42 -1.17 -8.87
N SER A 323 -19.31 -1.82 -7.71
CA SER A 323 -18.19 -1.69 -6.78
C SER A 323 -17.08 -2.67 -7.14
N VAL A 324 -17.48 -3.85 -7.61
CA VAL A 324 -16.58 -4.91 -8.05
C VAL A 324 -16.73 -5.12 -9.55
N ARG A 325 -15.60 -5.21 -10.25
CA ARG A 325 -15.54 -5.66 -11.64
C ARG A 325 -14.64 -6.89 -11.69
N SER A 326 -15.17 -8.02 -12.10
CA SER A 326 -14.44 -9.28 -12.13
C SER A 326 -14.92 -10.18 -13.27
N SER A 327 -14.16 -11.24 -13.53
CA SER A 327 -14.54 -12.33 -14.42
C SER A 327 -14.96 -13.57 -13.62
N ASP A 328 -14.93 -14.74 -14.26
CA ASP A 328 -15.20 -16.05 -13.65
C ASP A 328 -14.33 -16.34 -12.40
N HIS A 329 -14.72 -17.37 -11.65
CA HIS A 329 -14.10 -17.77 -10.37
C HIS A 329 -14.08 -16.69 -9.28
N THR A 330 -14.95 -15.68 -9.39
CA THR A 330 -15.12 -14.67 -8.34
C THR A 330 -16.47 -14.84 -7.65
N THR A 331 -16.44 -14.96 -6.33
CA THR A 331 -17.63 -15.02 -5.48
C THR A 331 -17.77 -13.71 -4.72
N ILE A 332 -18.88 -13.01 -4.95
CA ILE A 332 -19.23 -11.76 -4.27
C ILE A 332 -20.46 -12.05 -3.43
N THR A 333 -20.40 -11.80 -2.12
CA THR A 333 -21.52 -12.09 -1.21
C THR A 333 -21.51 -11.13 -0.04
N ASN A 334 -22.67 -10.89 0.57
CA ASN A 334 -22.78 -10.20 1.86
C ASN A 334 -21.97 -8.90 1.93
N ASN A 335 -22.09 -7.99 0.96
CA ASN A 335 -21.51 -6.65 1.07
C ASN A 335 -22.61 -5.63 1.37
N LEU A 336 -22.23 -4.50 1.96
CA LEU A 336 -23.11 -3.35 2.17
C LEU A 336 -22.76 -2.22 1.22
N TYR A 337 -23.80 -1.57 0.69
CA TYR A 337 -23.69 -0.51 -0.32
C TYR A 337 -24.30 0.79 0.18
N GLY A 338 -23.61 1.90 -0.08
CA GLY A 338 -24.03 3.26 0.29
C GLY A 338 -23.53 3.68 1.68
N MET A 339 -23.03 4.91 1.78
CA MET A 339 -22.46 5.45 3.03
C MET A 339 -23.51 6.03 4.00
N LYS A 340 -24.62 6.58 3.47
CA LYS A 340 -25.66 7.23 4.30
C LYS A 340 -26.75 6.26 4.74
N THR A 341 -27.19 5.43 3.82
CA THR A 341 -28.24 4.43 4.05
C THR A 341 -27.72 3.08 3.55
N PRO A 342 -26.88 2.39 4.34
CA PRO A 342 -26.29 1.13 3.91
C PRO A 342 -27.37 0.10 3.60
N GLN A 343 -27.18 -0.72 2.57
CA GLN A 343 -28.16 -1.74 2.19
C GLN A 343 -27.49 -2.98 1.61
N HIS A 344 -28.15 -4.12 1.76
CA HIS A 344 -27.83 -5.34 1.02
C HIS A 344 -28.44 -5.27 -0.37
N LEU A 345 -27.78 -5.95 -1.32
CA LEU A 345 -28.31 -6.14 -2.66
C LEU A 345 -28.61 -7.61 -2.88
N ALA A 346 -29.76 -7.90 -3.49
CA ALA A 346 -30.16 -9.28 -3.80
C ALA A 346 -29.21 -9.95 -4.80
N SER A 347 -28.64 -9.18 -5.72
CA SER A 347 -27.72 -9.64 -6.78
C SER A 347 -26.25 -9.68 -6.37
N ALA A 348 -25.94 -9.47 -5.08
CA ALA A 348 -24.60 -9.33 -4.51
C ALA A 348 -23.71 -8.20 -5.06
N GLU A 349 -23.95 -7.70 -6.27
CA GLU A 349 -23.45 -6.44 -6.81
C GLU A 349 -24.62 -5.63 -7.41
N PRO A 350 -24.46 -4.31 -7.56
CA PRO A 350 -25.43 -3.51 -8.25
C PRO A 350 -25.51 -3.83 -9.75
N ILE A 351 -26.75 -3.96 -10.25
CA ILE A 351 -27.03 -4.16 -11.67
C ILE A 351 -27.23 -2.75 -12.25
N PRO A 352 -26.34 -2.28 -13.15
CA PRO A 352 -26.43 -0.94 -13.74
C PRO A 352 -27.70 -0.68 -14.56
#